data_AF-A0A1F9DEV5-F1
#
_entry.id   AF-A0A1F9DEV5-F1
#
_cell.length_a   1.000
_cell.length_b   1.000
_cell.length_c   1.000
_cell.angle_alpha   90.00
_cell.angle_beta   90.00
_cell.angle_gamma   90.00
#
_symmetry.space_group_name_H-M   'P 1'
#
loop_
_entity.id
_entity.type
_entity.pdbx_description
1 polymer ?
#
loop_
_entity_poly.entity_id
_entity_poly.type
_entity_poly.pdbx_seq_one_letter_code
_entity_poly.pdbx_strand_id
1 'polypeptide(L)'
;MNFSCYECGKEYPIETFNFRCECGGPFKLNSLPKSLPLLSLKERPASIWRYRESLPVMDDKNFVTLGEGFTPLVPFPYAEGYRNIKTIYN
;
A
#
# COMPACT_ATOMS: atom_id res chain seq x y z
N MET A 1 2.17 16.42 -5.29
CA MET A 1 1.25 15.45 -4.66
C MET A 1 0.26 16.26 -3.84
N ASN A 2 -1.04 16.02 -3.97
CA ASN A 2 -2.08 16.73 -3.22
C ASN A 2 -3.22 15.75 -2.88
N PHE A 3 -4.14 16.16 -2.00
CA PHE A 3 -5.39 15.44 -1.79
C PHE A 3 -6.50 16.09 -2.61
N SER A 4 -7.43 15.27 -3.09
CA SER A 4 -8.74 15.73 -3.59
C SER A 4 -9.86 15.07 -2.80
N CYS A 5 -10.96 15.79 -2.57
CA CYS A 5 -12.17 15.20 -2.01
C CYS A 5 -12.83 14.28 -3.03
N TYR A 6 -13.17 13.05 -2.64
CA TYR A 6 -13.87 12.10 -3.51
C TYR A 6 -15.28 12.57 -3.89
N GLU A 7 -15.94 13.35 -3.01
CA GLU A 7 -17.32 13.79 -3.18
C GLU A 7 -17.45 15.10 -3.97
N CYS A 8 -16.64 16.11 -3.63
CA CYS A 8 -16.78 17.46 -4.18
C CYS A 8 -15.58 17.95 -5.01
N GLY A 9 -14.51 17.13 -5.11
CA GLY A 9 -13.32 17.47 -5.89
C GLY A 9 -12.42 18.56 -5.31
N LYS A 10 -12.78 19.21 -4.19
CA LYS A 10 -11.95 20.25 -3.56
C LYS A 10 -10.55 19.71 -3.24
N GLU A 11 -9.52 20.48 -3.59
CA GLU A 11 -8.12 20.12 -3.39
C GLU A 11 -7.56 20.63 -2.07
N TYR A 12 -6.61 19.89 -1.52
CA TYR A 12 -5.92 20.20 -0.27
C TYR A 12 -4.42 19.89 -0.38
N PRO A 13 -3.55 20.67 0.30
CA PRO A 13 -2.11 20.36 0.37
C PRO A 13 -1.85 19.05 1.10
N ILE A 14 -0.74 18.36 0.79
CA ILE A 14 -0.37 17.08 1.42
C ILE A 14 -0.01 17.24 2.90
N GLU A 15 0.40 18.45 3.29
CA GLU A 15 0.74 18.86 4.64
C GLU A 15 -0.49 19.21 5.50
N THR A 16 -1.70 19.07 4.97
CA THR A 16 -2.92 19.35 5.72
C THR A 16 -3.06 18.41 6.92
N PHE A 17 -3.48 18.94 8.07
CA PHE A 17 -3.85 18.16 9.26
C PHE A 17 -5.33 17.76 9.25
N ASN A 18 -6.10 18.18 8.25
CA ASN A 18 -7.49 17.78 8.13
C ASN A 18 -7.55 16.28 7.82
N PHE A 19 -8.43 15.55 8.48
CA PHE A 19 -8.64 14.11 8.21
C PHE A 19 -9.71 13.85 7.14
N ARG A 20 -10.45 14.90 6.74
CA ARG A 20 -11.48 14.88 5.69
C ARG A 20 -11.75 16.27 5.12
N CYS A 21 -12.49 16.33 4.02
CA CYS A 21 -12.93 17.59 3.44
C CYS A 21 -13.94 18.31 4.35
N GLU A 22 -14.04 19.63 4.25
CA GLU A 22 -15.08 20.44 4.91
C GLU A 22 -16.50 20.00 4.53
N CYS A 23 -16.71 19.43 3.34
CA CYS A 23 -18.01 18.87 2.95
C CYS A 23 -18.33 17.52 3.61
N GLY A 24 -17.41 16.95 4.38
CA GLY A 24 -17.54 15.65 5.03
C GLY A 24 -16.97 14.46 4.24
N GLY A 25 -16.68 14.62 2.95
CA GLY A 25 -16.18 13.56 2.08
C GLY A 25 -14.72 13.12 2.38
N PRO A 26 -14.37 11.86 2.08
CA PRO A 26 -13.02 11.35 2.29
C PRO A 26 -12.02 11.93 1.28
N PHE A 27 -10.76 11.99 1.68
CA PHE A 27 -9.67 12.36 0.78
C PHE A 27 -9.21 11.18 -0.07
N LYS A 28 -8.97 11.49 -1.34
CA LYS A 28 -8.20 10.68 -2.28
C LYS A 28 -6.84 11.33 -2.44
N LEU A 29 -5.78 10.54 -2.35
CA LEU A 29 -4.45 11.01 -2.69
C LEU A 29 -4.28 11.05 -4.20
N ASN A 30 -3.98 12.23 -4.74
CA ASN A 30 -3.57 12.38 -6.12
C ASN A 30 -2.06 12.21 -6.20
N SER A 31 -1.64 10.96 -6.25
CA SER A 31 -0.29 10.58 -6.65
C SER A 31 -0.38 9.62 -7.82
N LEU A 32 0.39 9.87 -8.88
CA LEU A 32 0.59 8.86 -9.89
C LEU A 32 1.66 7.89 -9.38
N PRO A 33 1.39 6.57 -9.35
CA PRO A 33 2.44 5.61 -9.14
C PRO A 33 3.49 5.79 -10.23
N LYS A 34 4.77 5.81 -9.85
CA LYS A 34 5.87 5.76 -10.81
C LYS A 34 5.91 4.36 -11.42
N SER A 35 6.53 4.24 -12.59
CA SER A 35 6.78 2.92 -13.20
C SER A 35 7.49 2.02 -12.19
N LEU A 36 6.91 0.85 -11.94
CA LEU A 36 7.43 -0.13 -11.00
C LEU A 36 8.27 -1.17 -11.75
N PRO A 37 9.61 -1.15 -11.63
CA PRO A 37 10.48 -2.10 -12.32
C PRO A 37 10.39 -3.49 -11.68
N LEU A 38 9.39 -4.28 -12.11
CA LEU A 38 9.02 -5.59 -11.53
C LEU A 38 10.20 -6.56 -11.38
N LEU A 39 11.11 -6.60 -12.37
CA LEU A 39 12.29 -7.46 -12.32
C LEU A 39 13.24 -7.09 -11.18
N SER A 40 13.43 -5.79 -10.92
CA SER A 40 14.31 -5.30 -9.86
C SER A 40 13.77 -5.61 -8.46
N LEU A 41 12.48 -5.92 -8.33
CA LEU A 41 11.89 -6.21 -7.03
C LEU A 41 12.54 -7.45 -6.41
N LYS A 42 12.94 -8.44 -7.23
CA LYS A 42 13.55 -9.70 -6.75
C LYS A 42 14.79 -9.48 -5.87
N GLU A 43 15.56 -8.44 -6.18
CA GLU A 43 16.82 -8.12 -5.49
C GLU A 43 16.61 -7.21 -4.26
N ARG A 44 15.38 -6.77 -3.99
CA ARG A 44 15.07 -5.85 -2.89
C ARG A 44 14.74 -6.62 -1.60
N PRO A 45 15.02 -6.03 -0.42
CA PRO A 45 14.62 -6.60 0.86
C PRO A 45 13.13 -6.93 0.92
N ALA A 46 12.81 -7.96 1.71
CA ALA A 46 11.47 -8.42 1.98
C ALA A 46 10.69 -7.43 2.89
N SER A 47 10.37 -6.25 2.37
CA SER A 47 9.70 -5.17 3.11
C SER A 47 8.63 -4.46 2.27
N ILE A 48 7.77 -3.64 2.89
CA ILE A 48 6.83 -2.78 2.13
C ILE A 48 7.56 -1.75 1.25
N TRP A 49 8.74 -1.29 1.68
CA TRP A 49 9.61 -0.35 0.96
C TRP A 49 10.12 -0.89 -0.38
N ARG A 50 10.01 -2.20 -0.60
CA ARG A 50 10.21 -2.86 -1.89
C ARG A 50 9.40 -2.20 -3.02
N TYR A 51 8.25 -1.60 -2.71
CA TYR A 51 7.32 -0.98 -3.66
C TYR A 51 7.33 0.56 -3.63
N ARG A 52 8.43 1.19 -3.21
CA ARG A 52 8.56 2.65 -3.02
C ARG A 52 8.01 3.51 -4.17
N GLU A 53 8.08 3.04 -5.41
CA GLU A 53 7.57 3.74 -6.60
C GLU A 53 6.04 3.88 -6.61
N SER A 54 5.34 3.00 -5.89
CA SER A 54 3.89 3.01 -5.71
C SER A 54 3.44 3.64 -4.40
N LEU A 55 4.38 3.94 -3.49
CA LEU A 55 4.10 4.56 -2.21
C LEU A 55 4.27 6.09 -2.31
N PRO A 56 3.45 6.87 -1.59
CA PRO A 56 3.49 8.31 -1.64
C PRO A 56 4.57 8.90 -0.73
N VAL A 57 5.80 8.39 -0.81
CA VAL A 57 6.94 8.90 -0.03
C VAL A 57 7.84 9.73 -0.93
N MET A 58 8.21 10.92 -0.46
CA MET A 58 8.94 11.91 -1.23
C MET A 58 10.45 11.64 -1.28
N ASP A 59 11.00 11.03 -0.22
CA ASP A 59 12.45 10.82 -0.03
C ASP A 59 12.67 9.55 0.78
N ASP A 60 13.54 8.67 0.27
CA ASP A 60 13.89 7.37 0.87
C ASP A 60 14.52 7.52 2.27
N LYS A 61 15.08 8.70 2.62
CA LYS A 61 15.57 8.99 3.98
C LYS A 61 14.48 8.93 5.05
N ASN A 62 13.21 9.04 4.65
CA ASN A 62 12.06 8.99 5.55
C ASN A 62 11.55 7.57 5.77
N PHE A 63 12.22 6.55 5.24
CA PHE A 63 11.85 5.16 5.48
C PHE A 63 12.15 4.81 6.94
N VAL A 64 11.11 4.42 7.65
CA VAL A 64 11.18 3.84 8.98
C VAL A 64 10.56 2.45 8.89
N THR A 65 11.25 1.44 9.39
CA THR A 65 10.81 0.05 9.28
C THR A 65 10.90 -0.66 10.62
N LEU A 66 9.96 -1.58 10.83
CA LEU A 66 9.99 -2.56 11.92
C LEU A 66 10.20 -3.99 11.38
N GLY A 67 10.60 -4.12 10.10
CA GLY A 67 10.67 -5.39 9.40
C GLY A 67 9.31 -5.87 8.86
N GLU A 68 8.37 -4.94 8.62
CA GLU A 68 7.04 -5.22 8.08
C GLU A 68 7.06 -5.69 6.62
N GLY A 69 6.00 -6.40 6.23
CA GLY A 69 5.86 -7.00 4.91
C GLY A 69 6.23 -8.48 4.93
N PHE A 70 6.01 -9.15 3.79
CA PHE A 70 6.33 -10.58 3.63
C PHE A 70 5.78 -11.47 4.76
N THR A 71 4.60 -11.12 5.27
CA THR A 71 3.89 -11.93 6.27
C THR A 71 3.84 -13.38 5.77
N PRO A 72 4.36 -14.35 6.55
CA PRO A 72 4.41 -15.73 6.10
C PRO A 72 3.00 -16.26 5.78
N LEU A 73 2.83 -16.79 4.57
CA LEU A 73 1.62 -17.53 4.21
C LEU A 73 1.81 -18.98 4.65
N VAL A 74 1.29 -19.30 5.84
CA VAL A 74 1.40 -20.66 6.41
C VAL A 74 0.26 -21.52 5.85
N PRO A 75 0.57 -22.69 5.25
CA PRO A 75 -0.47 -23.59 4.76
C PRO A 75 -1.39 -24.05 5.88
N PHE A 76 -2.70 -24.08 5.63
CA PHE A 76 -3.67 -24.62 6.58
C PHE A 76 -3.71 -26.16 6.48
N PRO A 77 -3.31 -26.91 7.53
CA PRO A 77 -3.09 -28.36 7.43
C PRO A 77 -4.38 -29.19 7.29
N TYR A 78 -5.56 -28.62 7.51
CA TYR A 78 -6.84 -29.36 7.50
C TYR A 78 -7.51 -29.45 6.11
N ALA A 79 -6.88 -28.93 5.05
CA ALA A 79 -7.42 -28.93 3.70
C ALA A 79 -7.47 -30.32 3.03
N GLU A 80 -6.82 -31.35 3.60
CA GLU A 80 -6.77 -32.70 3.01
C GLU A 80 -8.08 -33.50 3.17
N GLY A 81 -8.94 -33.15 4.13
CA GLY A 81 -10.24 -33.80 4.34
C GLY A 81 -11.38 -33.28 3.46
N TYR A 82 -11.25 -32.06 2.94
CA TYR A 82 -12.21 -31.43 2.04
C TYR A 82 -11.69 -31.55 0.61
N ARG A 83 -11.90 -32.74 0.01
CA ARG A 83 -11.64 -33.00 -1.40
C ARG A 83 -12.20 -31.84 -2.25
N ASN A 84 -11.30 -31.08 -2.86
CA ASN A 84 -11.49 -29.96 -3.83
C ASN A 84 -11.08 -28.55 -3.39
N ILE A 85 -10.47 -28.38 -2.21
CA ILE A 85 -9.93 -27.06 -1.84
C ILE A 85 -8.45 -26.96 -2.28
N LYS A 86 -8.17 -26.23 -3.37
CA LYS A 86 -6.81 -25.81 -3.72
C LYS A 86 -6.23 -25.01 -2.54
N THR A 87 -5.00 -25.34 -2.12
CA THR A 87 -4.26 -24.75 -0.99
C THR A 87 -4.74 -23.35 -0.62
N ILE A 88 -5.48 -23.23 0.48
CA ILE A 88 -5.88 -21.94 1.04
C ILE A 88 -4.70 -21.39 1.83
N TYR A 89 -4.25 -20.20 1.46
CA TYR A 89 -3.44 -19.35 2.32
C TYR A 89 -4.41 -18.45 3.08
N ASN A 90 -4.35 -18.45 4.42
CA ASN A 90 -5.15 -17.56 5.27
C ASN A 90 -4.64 -16.12 5.17
#